data_AF-A0A432WCF4-F1
#
_entry.id   AF-A0A432WCF4-F1
#
_cell.length_a   1.000
_cell.length_b   1.000
_cell.length_c   1.000
_cell.angle_alpha   90.00
_cell.angle_beta   90.00
_cell.angle_gamma   90.00
#
_symmetry.space_group_name_H-M   'P 1'
#
loop_
_entity.id
_entity.type
_entity.pdbx_description
1 polymer ?
#
loop_
_entity_poly.entity_id
_entity_poly.type
_entity_poly.pdbx_seq_one_letter_code
_entity_poly.pdbx_strand_id
1 'polypeptide(L)'
;MARSLVKGWIGLTAIVFASLTPSSQSLAQGEDIARAICYEISSDNLRELSAIINRHNLRLRNLYSSVRCNGYSMLQFAITAEAEDVGRMLTRSLPARMIQNDDVDGVPLLRWADATGYNSSPIVEAVRRRLGEI
;
A
#
# COMPACT_ATOMS: atom_id res chain seq x y z
N MET A 1 -76.72 -32.87 -3.55
CA MET A 1 -75.55 -33.34 -2.75
C MET A 1 -74.69 -32.13 -2.38
N ALA A 2 -74.23 -32.07 -1.14
CA ALA A 2 -73.09 -31.31 -0.59
C ALA A 2 -72.98 -29.79 -0.89
N ARG A 3 -73.31 -28.91 0.05
CA ARG A 3 -72.49 -28.43 1.20
C ARG A 3 -71.46 -27.34 0.82
N SER A 4 -71.88 -26.09 1.01
CA SER A 4 -71.44 -25.16 2.06
C SER A 4 -69.95 -24.76 2.21
N LEU A 5 -69.82 -23.48 2.58
CA LEU A 5 -68.78 -22.84 3.42
C LEU A 5 -67.63 -22.12 2.74
N VAL A 6 -67.84 -20.80 2.61
CA VAL A 6 -66.87 -19.77 3.01
C VAL A 6 -65.98 -20.23 4.17
N LYS A 7 -64.65 -20.30 3.94
CA LYS A 7 -63.65 -20.31 5.00
C LYS A 7 -62.31 -19.87 4.44
N GLY A 8 -61.69 -18.93 5.16
CA GLY A 8 -60.62 -18.10 4.65
C GLY A 8 -59.30 -18.82 4.44
N TRP A 9 -58.33 -18.09 3.91
CA TRP A 9 -57.22 -17.61 4.72
C TRP A 9 -56.42 -16.57 3.93
N ILE A 10 -56.03 -15.53 4.67
CA ILE A 10 -55.11 -14.48 4.25
C ILE A 10 -53.76 -15.15 3.99
N GLY A 11 -53.39 -15.31 2.72
CA GLY A 11 -52.05 -15.73 2.31
C GLY A 11 -51.12 -14.52 2.21
N LEU A 12 -50.62 -14.05 3.34
CA LEU A 12 -49.57 -13.03 3.38
C LEU A 12 -48.24 -13.67 2.96
N THR A 13 -47.92 -13.67 1.66
CA THR A 13 -46.61 -14.09 1.17
C THR A 13 -45.61 -12.95 1.39
N ALA A 14 -44.97 -12.93 2.55
CA ALA A 14 -43.80 -12.10 2.81
C ALA A 14 -42.61 -12.67 2.01
N ILE A 15 -42.33 -12.09 0.84
CA ILE A 15 -41.09 -12.34 0.11
C ILE A 15 -39.97 -11.65 0.89
N VAL A 16 -39.28 -12.40 1.75
CA VAL A 16 -38.04 -11.94 2.38
C VAL A 16 -36.95 -11.99 1.32
N PHE A 17 -36.74 -10.88 0.62
CA PHE A 17 -35.52 -10.67 -0.15
C PHE A 17 -34.36 -10.55 0.84
N ALA A 18 -33.67 -11.66 1.10
CA ALA A 18 -32.39 -11.64 1.80
C ALA A 18 -31.35 -10.99 0.88
N SER A 19 -31.16 -9.69 1.04
CA SER A 19 -30.08 -8.94 0.38
C SER A 19 -28.74 -9.50 0.87
N LEU A 20 -28.16 -10.43 0.11
CA LEU A 20 -26.76 -10.83 0.26
C LEU A 20 -25.90 -9.63 -0.14
N THR A 21 -25.55 -8.77 0.83
CA THR A 21 -24.56 -7.73 0.61
C THR A 21 -23.19 -8.39 0.59
N PRO A 22 -22.42 -8.31 -0.52
CA PRO A 22 -21.04 -8.78 -0.51
C PRO A 22 -20.24 -7.89 0.45
N SER A 23 -19.65 -8.50 1.47
CA SER A 23 -18.82 -7.85 2.48
C SER A 23 -17.55 -7.28 1.86
N SER A 24 -17.43 -5.95 1.77
CA SER A 24 -16.28 -5.21 1.22
C SER A 24 -15.08 -5.05 2.19
N GLN A 25 -14.99 -5.89 3.22
CA GLN A 25 -14.06 -5.70 4.36
C GLN A 25 -12.57 -5.84 4.00
N SER A 26 -12.22 -6.41 2.85
CA SER A 26 -10.82 -6.65 2.47
C SER A 26 -10.11 -5.43 1.88
N LEU A 27 -10.84 -4.51 1.23
CA LEU A 27 -10.23 -3.33 0.60
C LEU A 27 -9.87 -2.26 1.63
N ALA A 28 -10.75 -2.03 2.61
CA ALA A 28 -10.53 -1.03 3.66
C ALA A 28 -9.27 -1.31 4.50
N GLN A 29 -9.04 -2.57 4.89
CA GLN A 29 -7.84 -2.95 5.66
C GLN A 29 -6.53 -2.69 4.90
N GLY A 30 -6.51 -2.91 3.58
CA GLY A 30 -5.32 -2.66 2.76
C GLY A 30 -4.97 -1.18 2.65
N GLU A 31 -5.99 -0.33 2.49
CA GLU A 31 -5.82 1.12 2.43
C GLU A 31 -5.28 1.69 3.77
N ASP A 32 -5.81 1.22 4.89
CA ASP A 32 -5.37 1.66 6.22
C ASP A 32 -3.90 1.28 6.49
N ILE A 33 -3.48 0.08 6.08
CA ILE A 33 -2.09 -0.36 6.20
C ILE A 33 -1.17 0.47 5.30
N ALA A 34 -1.56 0.77 4.06
CA ALA A 34 -0.76 1.59 3.16
C ALA A 34 -0.57 3.00 3.74
N ARG A 35 -1.64 3.58 4.32
CA ARG A 35 -1.58 4.88 4.99
C ARG A 35 -0.64 4.87 6.20
N ALA A 36 -0.71 3.82 7.03
CA ALA A 36 0.18 3.64 8.17
C ALA A 36 1.65 3.51 7.73
N ILE A 37 1.92 2.73 6.68
CA ILE A 37 3.27 2.60 6.11
C ILE A 37 3.80 3.97 5.66
N CYS A 38 3.01 4.74 4.90
CA CYS A 38 3.44 6.06 4.45
C CYS A 38 3.67 7.01 5.62
N TYR A 39 2.82 6.96 6.65
CA TYR A 39 3.02 7.72 7.86
C TYR A 39 4.35 7.37 8.55
N GLU A 40 4.64 6.09 8.78
CA GLU A 40 5.89 5.66 9.41
C GLU A 40 7.13 5.95 8.56
N ILE A 41 7.01 6.00 7.22
CA ILE A 41 8.09 6.52 6.37
C ILE A 41 8.30 8.00 6.63
N SER A 42 7.24 8.81 6.66
CA SER A 42 7.37 10.26 6.85
C SER A 42 7.93 10.67 8.21
N SER A 43 7.75 9.83 9.24
CA SER A 43 8.27 10.04 10.59
C SER A 43 9.65 9.38 10.81
N ASP A 44 10.25 8.80 9.77
CA ASP A 44 11.48 8.00 9.81
C ASP A 44 11.49 6.90 10.89
N ASN A 45 10.31 6.33 11.19
CA ASN A 45 10.17 5.36 12.27
C ASN A 45 10.38 3.93 11.77
N LEU A 46 11.66 3.56 11.59
CA LEU A 46 12.06 2.24 11.11
C LEU A 46 11.49 1.10 11.96
N ARG A 47 11.40 1.28 13.29
CA ARG A 47 10.94 0.23 14.21
C ARG A 47 9.47 -0.09 13.99
N GLU A 48 8.62 0.94 13.95
CA GLU A 48 7.19 0.73 13.76
C GLU A 48 6.88 0.26 12.34
N LEU A 49 7.56 0.83 11.33
CA LEU A 49 7.44 0.34 9.95
C LEU A 49 7.74 -1.16 9.86
N SER A 50 8.84 -1.60 10.47
CA SER A 50 9.22 -3.01 10.51
C SER A 50 8.19 -3.84 11.29
N ALA A 51 7.65 -3.31 12.39
CA ALA A 51 6.62 -3.97 13.18
C ALA A 51 5.32 -4.18 12.39
N ILE A 52 4.85 -3.18 11.64
CA ILE A 52 3.68 -3.26 10.77
C ILE A 52 3.90 -4.33 9.70
N ILE A 53 5.04 -4.30 9.01
CA ILE A 53 5.38 -5.28 7.97
C ILE A 53 5.32 -6.71 8.52
N ASN A 54 5.95 -6.95 9.67
CA ASN A 54 6.01 -8.28 10.29
C ASN A 54 4.65 -8.74 10.82
N ARG A 55 3.93 -7.87 11.55
CA ARG A 55 2.61 -8.17 12.15
C ARG A 55 1.60 -8.61 11.10
N HIS A 56 1.64 -7.97 9.93
CA HIS A 56 0.73 -8.26 8.82
C HIS A 56 1.32 -9.25 7.80
N ASN A 57 2.47 -9.87 8.08
CA ASN A 57 3.16 -10.80 7.19
C ASN A 57 3.35 -10.26 5.76
N LEU A 58 3.60 -8.95 5.65
CA LEU A 58 3.73 -8.28 4.37
C LEU A 58 5.12 -8.50 3.81
N ARG A 59 5.19 -8.70 2.49
CA ARG A 59 6.48 -8.77 1.79
C ARG A 59 6.85 -7.37 1.35
N LEU A 60 7.99 -6.85 1.84
CA LEU A 60 8.46 -5.50 1.49
C LEU A 60 8.49 -5.25 -0.02
N ARG A 61 8.89 -6.27 -0.80
CA ARG A 61 8.89 -6.21 -2.27
C ARG A 61 7.51 -5.94 -2.88
N ASN A 62 6.45 -6.49 -2.28
CA ASN A 62 5.08 -6.29 -2.75
C ASN A 62 4.63 -4.87 -2.40
N LEU A 63 4.88 -4.46 -1.14
CA LEU A 63 4.58 -3.11 -0.67
C LEU A 63 5.24 -2.05 -1.54
N TYR A 64 6.53 -2.22 -1.84
CA TYR A 64 7.28 -1.29 -2.69
C TYR A 64 6.67 -1.14 -4.09
N SER A 65 6.20 -2.24 -4.70
CA SER A 65 5.56 -2.18 -6.01
C SER A 65 4.14 -1.61 -5.99
N SER A 66 3.38 -1.82 -4.91
CA SER A 66 1.94 -1.53 -4.86
C SER A 66 1.56 -0.26 -4.09
N VAL A 67 2.40 0.21 -3.16
CA VAL A 67 2.13 1.38 -2.33
C VAL A 67 2.82 2.60 -2.91
N ARG A 68 2.04 3.66 -3.12
CA ARG A 68 2.54 4.99 -3.51
C ARG A 68 2.17 5.98 -2.43
N CYS A 69 3.17 6.64 -1.84
CA CYS A 69 2.97 7.61 -0.78
C CYS A 69 2.91 9.01 -1.38
N ASN A 70 1.73 9.63 -1.35
CA ASN A 70 1.47 10.94 -1.98
C ASN A 70 1.91 11.01 -3.46
N GLY A 71 1.68 9.93 -4.20
CA GLY A 71 2.10 9.82 -5.61
C GLY A 71 3.54 9.38 -5.84
N TYR A 72 4.40 9.39 -4.81
CA TYR A 72 5.79 8.95 -4.89
C TYR A 72 5.95 7.45 -4.63
N SER A 73 7.04 6.85 -5.12
CA SER A 73 7.48 5.55 -4.62
C SER A 73 7.91 5.65 -3.15
N MET A 74 7.98 4.53 -2.41
CA MET A 74 8.41 4.58 -1.01
C MET A 74 9.80 5.20 -0.83
N LEU A 75 10.74 4.97 -1.76
CA LEU A 75 12.08 5.55 -1.71
C LEU A 75 12.08 7.04 -2.08
N GLN A 76 11.35 7.45 -3.12
CA GLN A 76 11.18 8.87 -3.45
C GLN A 76 10.53 9.63 -2.28
N PHE A 77 9.51 9.05 -1.65
CA PHE A 77 8.83 9.65 -0.52
C PHE A 77 9.77 9.79 0.70
N ALA A 78 10.53 8.75 1.03
CA ALA A 78 11.55 8.81 2.07
C ALA A 78 12.59 9.92 1.81
N ILE A 79 12.98 10.13 0.54
CA ILE A 79 13.85 11.24 0.14
C ILE A 79 13.19 12.59 0.41
N THR A 80 11.94 12.79 0.00
CA THR A 80 11.22 14.05 0.22
C THR A 80 10.96 14.37 1.69
N ALA A 81 10.84 13.34 2.52
CA ALA A 81 10.59 13.45 3.96
C ALA A 81 11.88 13.45 4.80
N GLU A 82 13.06 13.39 4.17
CA GLU A 82 14.36 13.26 4.85
C GLU A 82 14.44 12.06 5.82
N ALA A 83 13.72 10.98 5.51
CA ALA A 83 13.64 9.77 6.33
C ALA A 83 14.82 8.83 6.05
N GLU A 84 16.01 9.20 6.55
CA GLU A 84 17.26 8.53 6.23
C GLU A 84 17.29 7.07 6.70
N ASP A 85 16.87 6.78 7.93
CA ASP A 85 16.96 5.42 8.50
C ASP A 85 16.06 4.45 7.71
N VAL A 86 14.82 4.86 7.47
CA VAL A 86 13.85 4.11 6.67
C VAL A 86 14.35 4.01 5.22
N GLY A 87 14.80 5.10 4.61
CA GLY A 87 15.29 5.09 3.23
C GLY A 87 16.48 4.16 3.02
N ARG A 88 17.45 4.15 3.94
CA ARG A 88 18.59 3.21 3.92
C ARG A 88 18.14 1.77 4.12
N MET A 89 17.20 1.53 5.04
CA MET A 89 16.64 0.20 5.27
C MET A 89 15.91 -0.33 4.04
N LEU A 90 15.07 0.49 3.39
CA LEU A 90 14.40 0.14 2.14
C LEU A 90 15.42 -0.21 1.06
N THR A 91 16.42 0.64 0.84
CA THR A 91 17.47 0.44 -0.16
C THR A 91 18.23 -0.87 0.03
N ARG A 92 18.60 -1.20 1.26
CA ARG A 92 19.31 -2.46 1.58
C ARG A 92 18.41 -3.68 1.44
N SER A 93 17.14 -3.56 1.83
CA SER A 93 16.19 -4.67 1.91
C SER A 93 15.58 -5.04 0.55
N LEU A 94 15.55 -4.09 -0.39
CA LEU A 94 15.04 -4.32 -1.74
C LEU A 94 16.12 -4.94 -2.64
N PRO A 95 15.74 -5.86 -3.55
CA PRO A 95 16.62 -6.29 -4.63
C PRO A 95 16.95 -5.11 -5.56
N ALA A 96 18.20 -5.01 -6.02
CA ALA A 96 18.63 -3.92 -6.91
C ALA A 96 17.76 -3.80 -8.18
N ARG A 97 17.40 -4.95 -8.78
CA ARG A 97 16.47 -5.01 -9.94
C ARG A 97 15.11 -4.36 -9.67
N MET A 98 14.60 -4.47 -8.45
CA MET A 98 13.31 -3.89 -8.09
C MET A 98 13.40 -2.36 -7.99
N ILE A 99 14.52 -1.84 -7.49
CA ILE A 99 14.76 -0.39 -7.48
C ILE A 99 14.99 0.13 -8.91
N GLN A 100 15.71 -0.61 -9.76
CA GLN A 100 15.95 -0.25 -11.17
C GLN A 100 14.67 -0.19 -12.01
N ASN A 101 13.74 -1.11 -11.75
CA ASN A 101 12.51 -1.24 -12.53
C ASN A 101 11.35 -0.42 -11.98
N ASP A 102 11.53 0.26 -10.85
CA ASP A 102 10.50 1.10 -10.27
C ASP A 102 10.64 2.54 -10.78
N ASP A 103 9.52 3.07 -11.23
CA ASP A 103 9.39 4.43 -11.72
C ASP A 103 8.08 5.03 -11.21
N VAL A 104 8.04 6.37 -11.22
CA VAL A 104 6.80 7.12 -11.05
C VAL A 104 6.65 7.96 -12.31
N ASP A 105 5.52 7.78 -12.99
CA ASP A 105 5.20 8.41 -14.27
C ASP A 105 6.28 8.20 -15.35
N GLY A 106 6.90 7.02 -15.40
CA GLY A 106 7.96 6.68 -16.36
C GLY A 106 9.33 7.27 -16.00
N VAL A 107 9.46 7.93 -14.84
CA VAL A 107 10.71 8.54 -14.38
C VAL A 107 11.33 7.69 -13.26
N PRO A 108 12.51 7.09 -13.47
CA PRO A 108 13.19 6.31 -12.44
C PRO A 108 13.77 7.21 -11.35
N LEU A 109 13.95 6.66 -10.15
CA LEU A 109 14.34 7.42 -8.95
C LEU A 109 15.57 8.32 -9.14
N LEU A 110 16.66 7.79 -9.72
CA LEU A 110 17.90 8.57 -9.86
C LEU A 110 17.74 9.76 -10.82
N ARG A 111 17.05 9.56 -11.96
CA ARG A 111 16.73 10.65 -12.89
C ARG A 111 15.83 11.70 -12.23
N TRP A 112 14.82 11.26 -11.48
CA TRP A 112 13.95 12.16 -10.73
C TRP A 112 14.75 13.00 -9.72
N ALA A 113 15.62 12.35 -8.93
CA ALA A 113 16.42 13.03 -7.91
C ALA A 113 17.38 14.09 -8.51
N ASP A 114 17.97 13.80 -9.66
CA ASP A 114 18.82 14.76 -10.37
C ASP A 114 18.03 15.97 -10.89
N ALA A 115 16.79 15.76 -11.37
CA ALA A 115 15.94 16.81 -11.91
C ALA A 115 15.33 17.72 -10.83
N THR A 116 15.11 17.21 -9.62
CA THR A 116 14.45 17.95 -8.52
C THR A 116 15.42 18.49 -7.46
N GLY A 117 16.73 18.24 -7.59
CA GLY A 117 17.74 18.71 -6.64
C GLY A 117 17.94 17.84 -5.40
N TYR A 118 17.46 16.59 -5.41
CA TYR A 118 17.69 15.62 -4.32
C TYR A 118 18.96 14.77 -4.50
N ASN A 119 19.81 15.09 -5.47
CA ASN A 119 21.01 14.33 -5.81
C ASN A 119 22.01 14.16 -4.64
N SER A 120 22.01 15.07 -3.67
CA SER A 120 22.84 15.08 -2.46
C SER A 120 22.24 14.31 -1.28
N SER A 121 21.03 13.76 -1.43
CA SER A 121 20.40 12.97 -0.38
C SER A 121 21.24 11.72 -0.04
N PRO A 122 21.44 11.41 1.26
CA PRO A 122 22.15 10.19 1.68
C PRO A 122 21.44 8.91 1.22
N ILE A 123 20.12 8.97 0.98
CA ILE A 123 19.33 7.85 0.45
C ILE A 123 19.63 7.66 -1.04
N VAL A 124 19.72 8.74 -1.82
CA VAL A 124 20.07 8.67 -3.25
C VAL A 124 21.48 8.10 -3.43
N GLU A 125 22.43 8.51 -2.59
CA GLU A 125 23.77 7.92 -2.59
C GLU A 125 23.74 6.41 -2.25
N ALA A 126 22.95 6.01 -1.25
CA ALA A 126 22.76 4.60 -0.92
C ALA A 126 22.15 3.81 -2.09
N VAL A 127 21.20 4.41 -2.83
CA VAL A 127 20.61 3.80 -4.03
C VAL A 127 21.66 3.63 -5.12
N ARG A 128 22.45 4.66 -5.45
CA ARG A 128 23.52 4.54 -6.46
C ARG A 128 24.50 3.41 -6.11
N ARG A 129 24.94 3.32 -4.84
CA ARG A 129 25.76 2.21 -4.35
C ARG A 129 25.06 0.85 -4.50
N ARG A 130 23.77 0.77 -4.20
CA ARG A 130 22.97 -0.46 -4.33
C ARG A 130 22.84 -0.92 -5.78
N LEU A 131 22.81 0.03 -6.72
CA LEU A 131 22.70 -0.22 -8.16
C LEU A 131 24.06 -0.41 -8.85
N GLY A 132 25.17 -0.14 -8.16
CA GLY A 132 26.52 -0.26 -8.71
C GLY A 132 26.91 0.90 -9.63
N GLU A 133 26.35 2.10 -9.39
CA GLU A 133 26.62 3.30 -10.19
C GLU A 133 27.75 4.19 -9.64
N ILE A 134 28.28 3.86 -8.46
CA ILE A 134 29.44 4.49 -7.80
C ILE A 134 30.19 3.48 -6.93
#